data_AF-A0A8B8AL26-F1
#
_entry.id   AF-A0A8B8AL26-F1
#
_cell.length_a   1.000
_cell.length_b   1.000
_cell.length_c   1.000
_cell.angle_alpha   90.00
_cell.angle_beta   90.00
_cell.angle_gamma   90.00
#
_symmetry.space_group_name_H-M   'P 1'
#
loop_
_entity.id
_entity.type
_entity.pdbx_description
1 polymer ?
#
loop_
_entity_poly.entity_id
_entity_poly.type
_entity_poly.pdbx_seq_one_letter_code
_entity_poly.pdbx_strand_id
1 'polypeptide(L)'
;MCLKITCMLMILTGFPLMLQNAEIPSSIPIPGDDWEVVTVLPRNQRERELFTKHLNCSDGLKPIYALHSVKKKTILGCAKNVIVNVREFCIEYNTRGVQEKYDARRTSNIPGLPSYINASEGYLLWDCFETYGGVPSPQEREKDINHLKSENAEQKQTIRALQQNVTDMMRESAEQEQTIRALQEVTEKNKLIVFQILFALSVILIFGFLIAFFVFKKLGFIQFDIRCKTKSTDTQDHTDRCNDQSNSQDQLLDNVVQRNEDSNLHSLTCTLSGTLNVPDALSRNGGTTPF
;
A
#
# COMPACT_ATOMS: atom_id res chain seq x y z
N MET A 1 -17.55 -69.18 59.84
CA MET A 1 -17.14 -68.18 60.85
C MET A 1 -17.36 -66.80 60.26
N CYS A 2 -18.40 -66.10 60.71
CA CYS A 2 -18.62 -64.69 60.43
C CYS A 2 -17.71 -63.85 61.33
N LEU A 3 -17.03 -62.84 60.78
CA LEU A 3 -16.56 -61.73 61.59
C LEU A 3 -16.78 -60.39 60.87
N LYS A 4 -17.29 -59.47 61.68
CA LYS A 4 -17.91 -58.19 61.36
C LYS A 4 -16.92 -57.15 60.80
N ILE A 5 -17.49 -56.38 59.89
CA ILE A 5 -17.23 -54.99 59.51
C ILE A 5 -16.53 -54.18 60.61
N THR A 6 -15.44 -53.48 60.24
CA THR A 6 -15.17 -52.15 60.81
C THR A 6 -14.82 -51.20 59.69
N CYS A 7 -15.70 -50.22 59.53
CA CYS A 7 -15.59 -49.08 58.63
C CYS A 7 -14.53 -48.13 59.23
N MET A 8 -13.48 -47.81 58.47
CA MET A 8 -12.56 -46.74 58.86
C MET A 8 -12.58 -45.65 57.79
N LEU A 9 -13.41 -44.66 58.09
CA LEU A 9 -13.49 -43.36 57.47
C LEU A 9 -12.19 -42.61 57.80
N MET A 10 -11.33 -42.37 56.81
CA MET A 10 -10.29 -41.33 56.88
C MET A 10 -10.58 -40.29 55.80
N ILE A 11 -11.06 -39.13 56.27
CA ILE A 11 -11.07 -37.87 55.54
C ILE A 11 -9.89 -37.05 56.07
N LEU A 12 -9.33 -36.19 55.20
CA LEU A 12 -8.30 -35.17 55.41
C LEU A 12 -6.87 -35.71 55.38
N THR A 13 -5.95 -35.19 54.58
CA THR A 13 -5.69 -33.77 54.31
C THR A 13 -5.21 -33.51 52.88
N GLY A 14 -5.62 -32.37 52.33
CA GLY A 14 -5.25 -31.90 51.01
C GLY A 14 -3.74 -31.80 50.82
N PHE A 15 -3.24 -32.50 49.80
CA PHE A 15 -2.05 -32.09 49.08
C PHE A 15 -2.45 -30.97 48.13
N PRO A 16 -1.93 -29.74 48.27
CA PRO A 16 -2.00 -28.80 47.18
C PRO A 16 -1.20 -29.41 46.03
N LEU A 17 -1.89 -29.69 44.92
CA LEU A 17 -1.28 -29.86 43.60
C LEU A 17 -0.56 -28.55 43.27
N MET A 18 0.65 -28.40 43.80
CA MET A 18 1.66 -27.54 43.21
C MET A 18 2.07 -28.23 41.90
N LEU A 19 1.21 -28.12 40.87
CA LEU A 19 1.70 -28.08 39.50
C LEU A 19 2.52 -26.81 39.40
N GLN A 20 3.75 -26.90 39.90
CA GLN A 20 4.81 -26.05 39.45
C GLN A 20 4.87 -26.31 37.96
N ASN A 21 4.52 -25.30 37.16
CA ASN A 21 4.89 -25.22 35.76
C ASN A 21 6.42 -25.33 35.72
N ALA A 22 6.93 -26.55 35.78
CA ALA A 22 8.23 -26.85 35.26
C ALA A 22 8.09 -26.52 33.78
N GLU A 23 8.59 -25.33 33.41
CA GLU A 23 8.94 -25.03 32.04
C GLU A 23 9.75 -26.23 31.56
N ILE A 24 9.09 -27.15 30.86
CA ILE A 24 9.78 -28.19 30.11
C ILE A 24 10.68 -27.38 29.18
N PRO A 25 12.02 -27.45 29.32
CA PRO A 25 12.90 -26.68 28.46
C PRO A 25 12.51 -27.01 27.02
N SER A 26 11.93 -26.03 26.34
CA SER A 26 11.35 -26.25 25.03
C SER A 26 12.51 -26.57 24.10
N SER A 27 12.50 -27.81 23.59
CA SER A 27 13.51 -28.44 22.75
C SER A 27 14.84 -28.77 23.45
N ILE A 28 15.14 -30.06 23.48
CA ILE A 28 16.51 -30.56 23.59
C ILE A 28 17.30 -29.94 22.44
N PRO A 29 18.46 -29.30 22.68
CA PRO A 29 19.28 -28.73 21.62
C PRO A 29 19.59 -29.80 20.57
N ILE A 30 19.17 -29.58 19.33
CA ILE A 30 19.45 -30.50 18.23
C ILE A 30 20.90 -30.24 17.78
N PRO A 31 21.79 -31.24 17.83
CA PRO A 31 23.19 -31.05 17.45
C PRO A 31 23.32 -30.56 16.02
N GLY A 32 24.11 -29.51 15.81
CA GLY A 32 24.36 -28.93 14.49
C GLY A 32 23.34 -27.86 14.05
N ASP A 33 22.41 -27.45 14.92
CA ASP A 33 21.52 -26.31 14.64
C ASP A 33 22.24 -24.96 14.69
N ASP A 34 23.38 -24.89 15.37
CA ASP A 34 24.31 -23.76 15.42
C ASP A 34 25.28 -23.74 14.22
N TRP A 35 25.28 -24.78 13.38
CA TRP A 35 26.17 -24.89 12.22
C TRP A 35 25.56 -24.25 10.98
N GLU A 36 26.43 -23.84 10.06
CA GLU A 36 26.02 -23.17 8.83
C GLU A 36 25.41 -24.18 7.85
N VAL A 37 24.26 -23.86 7.28
CA VAL A 37 23.65 -24.68 6.23
C VAL A 37 24.37 -24.44 4.91
N VAL A 38 24.85 -25.51 4.31
CA VAL A 38 25.63 -25.46 3.07
C VAL A 38 24.72 -25.65 1.86
N THR A 39 24.82 -24.75 0.89
CA THR A 39 24.12 -24.83 -0.40
C THR A 39 25.05 -25.11 -1.58
N VAL A 40 26.37 -24.98 -1.36
CA VAL A 40 27.41 -25.24 -2.37
C VAL A 40 28.58 -25.98 -1.73
N LEU A 41 28.95 -27.11 -2.32
CA LEU A 41 30.09 -27.92 -1.86
C LEU A 41 31.36 -27.57 -2.62
N PRO A 42 32.52 -27.56 -1.94
CA PRO A 42 33.80 -27.43 -2.61
C PRO A 42 34.13 -28.72 -3.38
N ARG A 43 34.73 -28.58 -4.56
CA ARG A 43 35.12 -29.70 -5.43
C ARG A 43 36.60 -30.09 -5.31
N ASN A 44 37.38 -29.25 -4.64
CA ASN A 44 38.81 -29.45 -4.44
C ASN A 44 39.26 -28.77 -3.14
N GLN A 45 40.49 -29.08 -2.72
CA GLN A 45 41.05 -28.57 -1.47
C GLN A 45 41.12 -27.03 -1.43
N ARG A 46 41.43 -26.39 -2.56
CA ARG A 46 41.52 -24.92 -2.65
C ARG A 46 40.17 -24.24 -2.42
N GLU A 47 39.11 -24.75 -3.04
CA GLU A 47 37.74 -24.26 -2.81
C GLU A 47 37.30 -24.49 -1.37
N ARG A 48 37.66 -25.64 -0.79
CA ARG A 48 37.37 -25.94 0.61
C ARG A 48 38.05 -24.94 1.54
N GLU A 49 39.31 -24.62 1.32
CA GLU A 49 40.02 -23.58 2.09
C GLU A 49 39.35 -22.21 1.94
N LEU A 50 38.89 -21.86 0.74
CA LEU A 50 38.18 -20.60 0.51
C LEU A 50 36.84 -20.55 1.26
N PHE A 51 36.03 -21.61 1.16
CA PHE A 51 34.70 -21.70 1.79
C PHE A 51 34.75 -21.89 3.29
N THR A 52 35.89 -22.29 3.86
CA THR A 52 36.04 -22.49 5.30
C THR A 52 36.89 -21.42 5.97
N LYS A 53 37.37 -20.43 5.21
CA LYS A 53 38.27 -19.36 5.69
C LYS A 53 37.66 -18.51 6.80
N HIS A 54 36.35 -18.33 6.80
CA HIS A 54 35.64 -17.54 7.82
C HIS A 54 35.41 -18.30 9.14
N LEU A 55 35.63 -19.63 9.15
CA LEU A 55 35.45 -20.44 10.35
C LEU A 55 36.69 -20.36 11.24
N ASN A 56 36.54 -19.68 12.37
CA ASN A 56 37.57 -19.61 13.41
C ASN A 56 37.46 -20.82 14.34
N CYS A 57 37.90 -21.99 13.86
CA CYS A 57 37.91 -23.20 14.69
C CYS A 57 38.96 -23.09 15.81
N SER A 58 38.56 -23.39 17.04
CA SER A 58 39.47 -23.48 18.20
C SER A 58 40.52 -24.57 18.00
N ASP A 59 41.61 -24.49 18.77
CA ASP A 59 42.70 -25.45 18.72
C ASP A 59 42.21 -26.90 18.85
N GLY A 60 42.65 -27.74 17.90
CA GLY A 60 42.25 -29.15 17.82
C GLY A 60 40.93 -29.42 17.08
N LEU A 61 40.18 -28.39 16.67
CA LEU A 61 39.00 -28.52 15.81
C LEU A 61 39.33 -28.19 14.35
N LYS A 62 38.54 -28.74 13.42
CA LYS A 62 38.65 -28.48 11.98
C LYS A 62 37.28 -28.21 11.37
N PRO A 63 37.21 -27.43 10.27
CA PRO A 63 36.02 -27.31 9.46
C PRO A 63 35.62 -28.67 8.87
N ILE A 64 34.37 -29.08 9.10
CA ILE A 64 33.83 -30.37 8.69
C ILE A 64 32.48 -30.15 8.00
N TYR A 65 32.35 -30.72 6.80
CA TYR A 65 31.08 -30.88 6.11
C TYR A 65 30.44 -32.20 6.56
N ALA A 66 29.21 -32.14 7.07
CA ALA A 66 28.50 -33.31 7.54
C ALA A 66 27.01 -33.20 7.20
N LEU A 67 26.34 -34.35 7.10
CA LEU A 67 24.89 -34.39 7.08
C LEU A 67 24.35 -34.03 8.46
N HIS A 68 23.30 -33.23 8.49
CA HIS A 68 22.54 -33.03 9.70
C HIS A 68 21.81 -34.34 10.07
N SER A 69 21.84 -34.71 11.35
CA SER A 69 21.24 -35.96 11.84
C SER A 69 19.74 -36.08 11.56
N VAL A 70 18.98 -35.02 11.87
CA VAL A 70 17.52 -34.97 11.70
C VAL A 70 17.07 -34.31 10.39
N LYS A 71 17.69 -33.20 9.99
CA LYS A 71 17.27 -32.40 8.83
C LYS A 71 17.95 -32.92 7.56
N LYS A 72 17.24 -32.92 6.44
CA LYS A 72 17.81 -33.23 5.11
C LYS A 72 18.67 -32.06 4.60
N LYS A 73 19.76 -31.77 5.31
CA LYS A 73 20.65 -30.61 5.07
C LYS A 73 22.10 -31.03 5.27
N THR A 74 22.98 -30.42 4.48
CA THR A 74 24.42 -30.41 4.73
C THR A 74 24.75 -29.23 5.62
N ILE A 75 25.55 -29.48 6.64
CA ILE A 75 26.00 -28.47 7.59
C ILE A 75 27.53 -28.39 7.60
N LEU A 76 28.02 -27.19 7.90
CA LEU A 76 29.43 -26.87 8.00
C LEU A 76 29.69 -26.21 9.36
N GLY A 77 30.68 -26.74 10.08
CA GLY A 77 31.09 -26.20 11.36
C GLY A 77 32.41 -26.80 11.85
N CYS A 78 32.81 -26.40 13.05
CA CYS A 78 34.07 -26.83 13.66
C CYS A 78 33.84 -28.04 14.56
N ALA A 79 34.47 -29.18 14.26
CA ALA A 79 34.46 -30.36 15.12
C ALA A 79 35.81 -31.08 15.14
N LYS A 80 35.92 -32.09 16.00
CA LYS A 80 37.11 -32.94 16.08
C LYS A 80 37.31 -33.68 14.76
N ASN A 81 38.54 -33.67 14.27
CA ASN A 81 38.91 -34.32 13.02
C ASN A 81 39.13 -35.82 13.23
N VAL A 82 38.04 -36.56 13.37
CA VAL A 82 38.06 -38.02 13.55
C VAL A 82 38.16 -38.73 12.21
N ILE A 83 38.67 -39.96 12.23
CA ILE A 83 38.67 -40.84 11.06
C ILE A 83 37.31 -41.53 10.99
N VAL A 84 36.67 -41.48 9.83
CA VAL A 84 35.33 -42.06 9.60
C VAL A 84 35.41 -43.12 8.50
N ASN A 85 34.70 -44.23 8.66
CA ASN A 85 34.55 -45.23 7.60
C ASN A 85 33.51 -44.77 6.57
N VAL A 86 33.99 -44.39 5.41
CA VAL A 86 33.18 -43.82 4.33
C VAL A 86 33.02 -44.79 3.16
N ARG A 87 33.35 -46.07 3.35
CA ARG A 87 33.21 -47.10 2.33
C ARG A 87 31.76 -47.24 1.88
N GLU A 88 30.85 -47.27 2.85
CA GLU A 88 29.43 -47.54 2.61
C GLU A 88 28.51 -46.42 3.09
N PHE A 89 28.97 -45.57 4.00
CA PHE A 89 28.12 -44.60 4.70
C PHE A 89 28.62 -43.17 4.53
N CYS A 90 27.69 -42.24 4.53
CA CYS A 90 27.97 -40.81 4.53
C CYS A 90 28.35 -40.33 5.93
N ILE A 91 28.94 -39.13 6.03
CA ILE A 91 29.31 -38.53 7.32
C ILE A 91 28.13 -37.71 7.83
N GLU A 92 27.78 -37.86 9.11
CA GLU A 92 26.85 -36.97 9.82
C GLU A 92 27.45 -36.36 11.08
N TYR A 93 26.77 -35.33 11.57
CA TYR A 93 26.97 -34.77 12.89
C TYR A 93 25.71 -34.97 13.75
N ASN A 94 25.89 -35.59 14.91
CA ASN A 94 24.80 -35.85 15.86
C ASN A 94 25.25 -35.66 17.31
N THR A 95 24.49 -36.18 18.28
CA THR A 95 24.77 -36.00 19.72
C THR A 95 26.09 -36.61 20.18
N ARG A 96 26.64 -37.55 19.40
CA ARG A 96 27.94 -38.20 19.64
C ARG A 96 29.09 -37.52 18.88
N GLY A 97 28.80 -36.48 18.11
CA GLY A 97 29.75 -35.78 17.25
C GLY A 97 29.71 -36.30 15.81
N VAL A 98 30.87 -36.24 15.16
CA VAL A 98 31.02 -36.65 13.76
C VAL A 98 31.16 -38.17 13.69
N GLN A 99 30.32 -38.82 12.89
CA GLN A 99 30.30 -40.27 12.72
C GLN A 99 29.69 -40.69 11.38
N GLU A 100 29.67 -42.00 11.11
CA GLU A 100 28.93 -42.58 9.99
C GLU A 100 27.41 -42.41 10.16
N LYS A 101 26.74 -42.10 9.05
CA LYS A 101 25.29 -42.08 8.92
C LYS A 101 24.79 -43.38 8.29
N TYR A 102 24.37 -44.32 9.12
CA TYR A 102 24.03 -45.68 8.67
C TYR A 102 22.79 -45.78 7.76
N ASP A 103 21.89 -44.79 7.81
CA ASP A 103 20.73 -44.66 6.93
C ASP A 103 21.04 -43.92 5.61
N ALA A 104 22.21 -43.29 5.49
CA ALA A 104 22.69 -42.64 4.26
C ALA A 104 23.81 -43.47 3.64
N ARG A 105 23.41 -44.51 2.88
CA ARG A 105 24.35 -45.34 2.14
C ARG A 105 24.86 -44.62 0.91
N ARG A 106 26.16 -44.68 0.66
CA ARG A 106 26.76 -44.15 -0.55
C ARG A 106 26.24 -44.89 -1.78
N THR A 107 25.79 -44.13 -2.75
CA THR A 107 25.25 -44.63 -4.02
C THR A 107 26.31 -44.64 -5.12
N SER A 108 27.37 -43.84 -4.98
CA SER A 108 28.42 -43.72 -5.99
C SER A 108 29.75 -44.31 -5.54
N ASN A 109 30.43 -44.99 -6.47
CA ASN A 109 31.80 -45.44 -6.29
C ASN A 109 32.75 -44.34 -6.78
N ILE A 110 33.15 -43.44 -5.88
CA ILE A 110 34.09 -42.35 -6.20
C ILE A 110 35.50 -42.96 -6.42
N PRO A 111 36.08 -42.88 -7.63
CA PRO A 111 37.38 -43.46 -7.92
C PRO A 111 38.49 -42.87 -7.03
N GLY A 112 39.33 -43.74 -6.46
CA GLY A 112 40.49 -43.33 -5.66
C GLY A 112 40.17 -42.83 -4.25
N LEU A 113 38.90 -42.83 -3.84
CA LEU A 113 38.53 -42.47 -2.48
C LEU A 113 38.83 -43.64 -1.51
N PRO A 114 39.61 -43.42 -0.45
CA PRO A 114 39.91 -44.48 0.52
C PRO A 114 38.67 -44.84 1.35
N SER A 115 38.67 -46.05 1.93
CA SER A 115 37.57 -46.50 2.80
C SER A 115 37.46 -45.72 4.10
N TYR A 116 38.54 -45.06 4.52
CA TYR A 116 38.60 -44.24 5.71
C TYR A 116 39.18 -42.88 5.34
N ILE A 117 38.53 -41.81 5.77
CA ILE A 117 39.01 -40.43 5.59
C ILE A 117 38.95 -39.69 6.91
N ASN A 118 39.72 -38.60 7.00
CA ASN A 118 39.49 -37.63 8.06
C ASN A 118 38.17 -36.90 7.80
N ALA A 119 37.39 -36.64 8.84
CA ALA A 119 36.13 -35.91 8.73
C ALA A 119 36.27 -34.55 8.01
N SER A 120 37.41 -33.89 8.17
CA SER A 120 37.70 -32.62 7.51
C SER A 120 37.85 -32.73 5.98
N GLU A 121 38.09 -33.94 5.47
CA GLU A 121 38.13 -34.30 4.05
C GLU A 121 36.76 -34.78 3.55
N GLY A 122 35.72 -34.72 4.40
CA GLY A 122 34.37 -35.18 4.10
C GLY A 122 33.77 -34.55 2.84
N TYR A 123 34.22 -33.35 2.45
CA TYR A 123 33.80 -32.69 1.20
C TYR A 123 34.07 -33.51 -0.07
N LEU A 124 34.97 -34.49 -0.03
CA LEU A 124 35.21 -35.43 -1.12
C LEU A 124 33.99 -36.35 -1.38
N LEU A 125 33.11 -36.51 -0.39
CA LEU A 125 31.85 -37.26 -0.47
C LEU A 125 30.71 -36.40 -1.03
N TRP A 126 30.95 -35.74 -2.17
CA TRP A 126 29.95 -34.82 -2.75
C TRP A 126 28.62 -35.52 -3.06
N ASP A 127 28.65 -36.80 -3.44
CA ASP A 127 27.47 -37.62 -3.73
C ASP A 127 26.54 -37.77 -2.52
N CYS A 128 27.12 -37.92 -1.33
CA CYS A 128 26.38 -37.99 -0.07
C CYS A 128 25.57 -36.73 0.19
N PHE A 129 26.20 -35.58 0.04
CA PHE A 129 25.59 -34.29 0.33
C PHE A 129 24.60 -33.87 -0.75
N GLU A 130 24.83 -34.27 -2.00
CA GLU A 130 23.87 -34.07 -3.09
C GLU A 130 22.61 -34.93 -2.88
N THR A 131 22.79 -36.22 -2.54
CA THR A 131 21.67 -37.16 -2.38
C THR A 131 20.87 -36.92 -1.09
N TYR A 132 21.58 -36.79 0.04
CA TYR A 132 20.98 -36.77 1.38
C TYR A 132 21.02 -35.41 2.05
N GLY A 133 21.92 -34.54 1.61
CA GLY A 133 22.18 -33.25 2.24
C GLY A 133 21.48 -32.07 1.58
N GLY A 134 20.66 -32.29 0.54
CA GLY A 134 19.88 -31.24 -0.12
C GLY A 134 20.73 -30.20 -0.85
N VAL A 135 21.99 -30.50 -1.15
CA VAL A 135 22.83 -29.63 -1.99
C VAL A 135 22.56 -29.98 -3.45
N PRO A 136 22.18 -29.02 -4.32
CA PRO A 136 21.96 -29.32 -5.73
C PRO A 136 23.28 -29.70 -6.41
N SER A 137 23.24 -30.72 -7.26
CA SER A 137 24.37 -31.15 -8.09
C SER A 137 24.78 -30.04 -9.10
N PRO A 138 26.00 -30.06 -9.66
CA PRO A 138 26.42 -29.06 -10.66
C PRO A 138 25.47 -28.99 -11.86
N GLN A 139 24.95 -30.14 -12.29
CA GLN A 139 24.04 -30.24 -13.42
C GLN A 139 22.66 -29.64 -13.10
N GLU A 140 22.14 -29.87 -11.90
CA GLU A 140 20.89 -29.23 -11.45
C GLU A 140 21.06 -27.73 -11.34
N ARG A 141 22.17 -27.26 -10.74
CA ARG A 141 22.46 -25.82 -10.68
C ARG A 141 22.56 -25.18 -12.06
N GLU A 142 23.17 -25.85 -13.02
CA GLU A 142 23.26 -25.34 -14.39
C GLU A 142 21.89 -25.25 -15.06
N LYS A 143 21.02 -26.26 -14.85
CA LYS A 143 19.62 -26.21 -15.31
C LYS A 143 18.87 -25.04 -14.69
N ASP A 144 18.99 -24.84 -13.38
CA ASP A 144 18.33 -23.74 -12.67
C ASP A 144 18.84 -22.37 -13.15
N ILE A 145 20.16 -22.23 -13.33
CA ILE A 145 20.77 -21.00 -13.88
C ILE A 145 20.23 -20.71 -15.29
N ASN A 146 20.14 -21.72 -16.15
CA ASN A 146 19.63 -21.55 -17.50
C ASN A 146 18.14 -21.19 -17.50
N HIS A 147 17.34 -21.82 -16.63
CA HIS A 147 15.93 -21.49 -16.45
C HIS A 147 15.73 -20.05 -15.98
N LEU A 148 16.43 -19.64 -14.91
CA LEU A 148 16.39 -18.27 -14.40
C LEU A 148 16.86 -17.25 -15.44
N LYS A 149 17.83 -17.61 -16.27
CA LYS A 149 18.30 -16.75 -17.38
C LYS A 149 17.23 -16.58 -18.45
N SER A 150 16.47 -17.63 -18.80
CA SER A 150 15.35 -17.51 -19.73
C SER A 150 14.20 -16.66 -19.15
N GLU A 151 13.83 -16.88 -17.89
CA GLU A 151 12.78 -16.08 -17.23
C GLU A 151 13.15 -14.60 -17.15
N ASN A 152 14.41 -14.29 -16.81
CA ASN A 152 14.89 -12.91 -16.77
C ASN A 152 14.90 -12.27 -18.17
N ALA A 153 15.24 -13.03 -19.22
CA ALA A 153 15.16 -12.55 -20.59
C ALA A 153 13.71 -12.23 -21.01
N GLU A 154 12.75 -13.08 -20.64
CA GLU A 154 11.32 -12.85 -20.88
C GLU A 154 10.81 -11.64 -20.11
N GLN A 155 11.10 -11.54 -18.80
CA GLN A 155 10.74 -10.38 -17.99
C GLN A 155 11.29 -9.08 -18.57
N LYS A 156 12.54 -9.08 -19.05
CA LYS A 156 13.15 -7.91 -19.69
C LYS A 156 12.45 -7.52 -20.99
N GLN A 157 11.92 -8.49 -21.76
CA GLN A 157 11.10 -8.19 -22.94
C GLN A 157 9.76 -7.57 -22.54
N THR A 158 9.08 -8.13 -21.54
CA THR A 158 7.81 -7.60 -21.02
C THR A 158 7.97 -6.18 -20.49
N ILE A 159 9.06 -5.89 -19.75
CA ILE A 159 9.35 -4.54 -19.26
C ILE A 159 9.54 -3.56 -20.43
N ARG A 160 10.24 -3.96 -21.50
CA ARG A 160 10.41 -3.10 -22.68
C ARG A 160 9.08 -2.84 -23.40
N ALA A 161 8.25 -3.87 -23.56
CA ALA A 161 6.92 -3.71 -24.16
C ALA A 161 6.02 -2.79 -23.32
N LEU A 162 6.06 -2.93 -21.99
CA LEU A 162 5.32 -2.06 -21.08
C LEU A 162 5.83 -0.60 -21.13
N GLN A 163 7.15 -0.40 -21.20
CA GLN A 163 7.73 0.94 -21.35
C GLN A 163 7.31 1.61 -22.66
N GLN A 164 7.26 0.86 -23.77
CA GLN A 164 6.75 1.36 -25.04
C GLN A 164 5.28 1.76 -24.92
N ASN A 165 4.43 0.89 -24.37
CA ASN A 165 3.01 1.17 -24.16
C ASN A 165 2.79 2.42 -23.28
N VAL A 166 3.55 2.57 -22.18
CA VAL A 166 3.49 3.78 -21.35
C VAL A 166 3.89 5.03 -22.13
N THR A 167 4.91 4.93 -22.98
CA THR A 167 5.34 6.05 -23.83
C THR A 167 4.25 6.44 -24.85
N ASP A 168 3.61 5.45 -25.45
CA ASP A 168 2.51 5.66 -26.39
C ASP A 168 1.30 6.30 -25.70
N MET A 169 0.92 5.81 -24.52
CA MET A 169 -0.15 6.43 -23.71
C MET A 169 0.18 7.87 -23.30
N MET A 170 1.44 8.17 -22.96
CA MET A 170 1.85 9.55 -22.67
C MET A 170 1.72 10.46 -23.91
N ARG A 171 2.07 9.95 -25.10
CA ARG A 171 1.89 10.68 -26.35
C ARG A 171 0.41 10.95 -26.65
N GLU A 172 -0.44 9.93 -26.53
CA GLU A 172 -1.89 10.06 -26.71
C GLU A 172 -2.51 11.04 -25.70
N SER A 173 -2.10 10.96 -24.43
CA SER A 173 -2.53 11.90 -23.40
C SER A 173 -2.13 13.34 -23.72
N ALA A 174 -0.93 13.56 -24.27
CA ALA A 174 -0.47 14.90 -24.67
C ALA A 174 -1.28 15.45 -25.86
N GLU A 175 -1.61 14.61 -26.85
CA GLU A 175 -2.46 14.98 -27.98
C GLU A 175 -3.89 15.32 -27.52
N GLN A 176 -4.42 14.54 -26.57
CA GLN A 176 -5.72 14.79 -25.96
C GLN A 176 -5.73 16.11 -25.16
N GLU A 177 -4.66 16.41 -24.43
CA GLU A 177 -4.55 17.67 -23.70
C GLU A 177 -4.51 18.88 -24.65
N GLN A 178 -3.79 18.77 -25.78
CA GLN A 178 -3.76 19.82 -26.79
C GLN A 178 -5.15 20.08 -27.42
N THR A 179 -5.89 19.01 -27.72
CA THR A 179 -7.25 19.15 -28.27
C THR A 179 -8.22 19.76 -27.26
N ILE A 180 -8.11 19.41 -25.98
CA ILE A 180 -8.90 20.04 -24.91
C ILE A 180 -8.58 21.54 -24.81
N ARG A 181 -7.30 21.94 -24.84
CA ARG A 181 -6.90 23.36 -24.80
C ARG A 181 -7.45 24.14 -26.01
N ALA A 182 -7.38 23.57 -27.22
CA ALA A 182 -7.93 24.20 -28.42
C ALA A 182 -9.46 24.39 -28.32
N LEU A 183 -10.19 23.40 -27.79
CA LEU A 183 -11.63 23.49 -27.56
C LEU A 183 -11.99 24.54 -26.49
N GLN A 184 -11.19 24.66 -25.42
CA GLN A 184 -11.37 25.69 -24.40
C GLN A 184 -11.21 27.09 -25.00
N GLU A 185 -10.22 27.31 -25.87
CA GLU A 185 -10.01 28.61 -26.54
C GLU A 185 -11.20 28.97 -27.45
N VAL A 186 -11.75 28.01 -28.21
CA VAL A 186 -12.95 28.24 -29.02
C VAL A 186 -14.16 28.54 -28.15
N THR A 187 -14.30 27.83 -27.02
CA THR A 187 -15.43 28.01 -26.09
C THR A 187 -15.37 29.40 -25.42
N GLU A 188 -14.19 29.86 -25.01
CA GLU A 188 -13.95 31.22 -24.49
C GLU A 188 -14.34 32.29 -25.51
N LYS A 189 -13.87 32.16 -26.77
CA LYS A 189 -14.21 33.07 -27.86
C LYS A 189 -15.72 33.10 -28.12
N ASN A 190 -16.37 31.94 -28.16
CA ASN A 190 -17.82 31.86 -28.35
C ASN A 190 -18.61 32.45 -27.18
N LYS A 191 -18.16 32.26 -25.93
CA LYS A 191 -18.79 32.89 -24.76
C LYS A 191 -18.77 34.41 -24.86
N LEU A 192 -17.64 35.00 -25.28
CA LEU A 192 -17.50 36.44 -25.44
C LEU A 192 -18.48 36.98 -26.50
N ILE A 193 -18.63 36.28 -27.63
CA ILE A 193 -19.57 36.65 -28.69
C ILE A 193 -21.02 36.58 -28.19
N VAL A 194 -21.39 35.49 -27.51
CA VAL A 194 -22.75 35.33 -26.94
C VAL A 194 -23.04 36.43 -25.93
N PHE A 195 -22.07 36.78 -25.08
CA PHE A 195 -22.21 37.87 -24.11
C PHE A 195 -22.42 39.23 -24.79
N GLN A 196 -21.67 39.53 -25.86
CA GLN A 196 -21.84 40.76 -26.64
C GLN A 196 -23.23 40.85 -27.28
N ILE A 197 -23.75 39.74 -27.84
CA ILE A 197 -25.08 39.70 -28.45
C ILE A 197 -26.16 39.95 -27.38
N LEU A 198 -26.07 39.27 -26.22
CA LEU A 198 -27.00 39.46 -25.11
C LEU A 198 -26.97 40.91 -24.58
N PHE A 199 -25.78 41.52 -24.48
CA PHE A 199 -25.64 42.91 -24.08
C PHE A 199 -26.26 43.88 -25.09
N ALA A 200 -26.05 43.67 -26.40
CA ALA A 200 -26.68 44.49 -27.42
C ALA A 200 -28.22 44.41 -27.37
N LEU A 201 -28.77 43.20 -27.20
CA LEU A 201 -30.21 42.99 -27.05
C LEU A 201 -30.76 43.68 -25.81
N SER A 202 -30.06 43.62 -24.67
CA SER A 202 -30.52 44.29 -23.44
C SER A 202 -30.54 45.81 -23.59
N VAL A 203 -29.54 46.41 -24.24
CA VAL A 203 -29.50 47.85 -24.53
C VAL A 203 -30.66 48.25 -25.44
N ILE A 204 -30.94 47.49 -26.50
CA ILE A 204 -32.07 47.75 -27.39
C ILE A 204 -33.41 47.71 -26.63
N LEU A 205 -33.61 46.71 -25.76
CA LEU A 205 -34.81 46.60 -24.94
C LEU A 205 -34.96 47.77 -23.97
N ILE A 206 -33.88 48.19 -23.31
CA ILE A 206 -33.89 49.35 -22.40
C ILE A 206 -34.24 50.63 -23.16
N PHE A 207 -33.62 50.88 -24.32
CA PHE A 207 -33.94 52.03 -25.15
C PHE A 207 -35.39 52.00 -25.64
N GLY A 208 -35.88 50.84 -26.08
CA GLY A 208 -37.28 50.65 -26.45
C GLY A 208 -38.23 50.97 -25.30
N PHE A 209 -37.92 50.49 -24.10
CA PHE A 209 -38.69 50.79 -22.89
C PHE A 209 -38.67 52.28 -22.54
N LEU A 210 -37.51 52.94 -22.62
CA LEU A 210 -37.40 54.39 -22.37
C LEU A 210 -38.22 55.19 -23.37
N ILE A 211 -38.13 54.87 -24.67
CA ILE A 211 -38.93 55.54 -25.71
C ILE A 211 -40.43 55.34 -25.44
N ALA A 212 -40.86 54.10 -25.19
CA ALA A 212 -42.25 53.80 -24.85
C ALA A 212 -42.69 54.60 -23.62
N PHE A 213 -41.88 54.61 -22.55
CA PHE A 213 -42.14 55.38 -21.34
C PHE A 213 -42.30 56.88 -21.61
N PHE A 214 -41.43 57.49 -22.41
CA PHE A 214 -41.55 58.91 -22.79
C PHE A 214 -42.82 59.18 -23.60
N VAL A 215 -43.18 58.28 -24.53
CA VAL A 215 -44.40 58.39 -25.33
C VAL A 215 -45.64 58.26 -24.44
N PHE A 216 -45.71 57.24 -23.57
CA PHE A 216 -46.82 57.04 -22.63
C PHE A 216 -46.94 58.19 -21.61
N LYS A 217 -45.82 58.72 -21.13
CA LYS A 217 -45.78 59.90 -20.26
C LYS A 217 -46.33 61.14 -20.97
N LYS A 218 -45.96 61.36 -22.23
CA LYS A 218 -46.44 62.51 -23.03
C LYS A 218 -47.93 62.39 -23.39
N LEU A 219 -48.43 61.16 -23.56
CA LEU A 219 -49.85 60.87 -23.80
C LEU A 219 -50.71 60.90 -22.52
N GLY A 220 -50.14 61.20 -21.36
CA GLY A 220 -50.88 61.41 -20.11
C GLY A 220 -51.41 60.14 -19.44
N PHE A 221 -50.93 58.96 -19.85
CA PHE A 221 -51.46 57.67 -19.36
C PHE A 221 -50.87 57.20 -18.03
N ILE A 222 -49.77 57.79 -17.54
CA ILE A 222 -49.08 57.29 -16.34
C ILE A 222 -48.74 58.43 -15.38
N GLN A 223 -49.39 58.43 -14.22
CA GLN A 223 -49.13 59.33 -13.10
C GLN A 223 -48.51 58.49 -11.96
N PHE A 224 -47.21 58.63 -11.73
CA PHE A 224 -46.55 57.95 -10.61
C PHE A 224 -46.55 58.86 -9.37
N ASP A 225 -47.22 58.43 -8.30
CA ASP A 225 -47.09 58.98 -6.94
C ASP A 225 -46.05 58.15 -6.19
N ILE A 226 -44.80 58.63 -6.16
CA ILE A 226 -43.72 57.96 -5.41
C ILE A 226 -43.81 58.43 -3.96
N ARG A 227 -44.49 57.66 -3.11
CA ARG A 227 -44.58 57.93 -1.67
C ARG A 227 -43.44 57.26 -0.93
N CYS A 228 -42.31 57.94 -0.79
CA CYS A 228 -41.21 57.49 0.06
C CYS A 228 -41.62 57.57 1.53
N LYS A 229 -41.68 56.42 2.21
CA LYS A 229 -41.93 56.34 3.65
C LYS A 229 -40.58 56.12 4.36
N THR A 230 -40.01 57.18 4.92
CA THR A 230 -38.86 57.09 5.81
C THR A 230 -39.31 56.48 7.13
N LYS A 231 -38.77 55.30 7.46
CA LYS A 231 -38.98 54.69 8.78
C LYS A 231 -37.87 55.23 9.69
N SER A 232 -38.22 56.24 10.50
CA SER A 232 -37.41 56.68 11.64
C SER A 232 -37.49 55.59 12.72
N THR A 233 -36.34 55.08 13.15
CA THR A 233 -36.20 54.30 14.39
C THR A 233 -35.34 55.11 15.33
N ASP A 234 -35.99 55.77 16.30
CA ASP A 234 -35.34 56.36 17.46
C ASP A 234 -34.88 55.26 18.42
N THR A 235 -33.57 55.26 18.64
CA THR A 235 -32.80 55.04 19.88
C THR A 235 -33.50 54.42 21.10
N GLN A 236 -32.94 53.31 21.58
CA GLN A 236 -32.86 53.08 23.02
C GLN A 236 -31.45 52.62 23.43
N ASP A 237 -30.97 53.37 24.42
CA ASP A 237 -29.68 53.42 25.08
C ASP A 237 -29.42 52.18 25.94
N HIS A 238 -28.22 51.60 25.85
CA HIS A 238 -27.58 50.99 27.01
C HIS A 238 -26.05 50.98 26.88
N THR A 239 -25.45 51.53 27.92
CA THR A 239 -24.06 51.88 28.13
C THR A 239 -23.21 50.71 28.65
N ASP A 240 -21.89 50.88 28.52
CA ASP A 240 -20.77 50.28 29.27
C ASP A 240 -20.24 48.88 28.91
N ARG A 241 -19.08 48.83 28.24
CA ARG A 241 -17.78 48.61 28.91
C ARG A 241 -16.58 48.72 27.95
N CYS A 242 -15.58 49.46 28.38
CA CYS A 242 -14.23 49.50 27.80
C CYS A 242 -13.49 48.16 28.01
N ASN A 243 -12.70 47.74 27.01
CA ASN A 243 -11.32 47.34 27.25
C ASN A 243 -10.49 47.35 25.96
N ASP A 244 -9.38 48.10 26.00
CA ASP A 244 -8.31 48.11 25.01
C ASP A 244 -7.46 46.83 25.07
N GLN A 245 -6.99 46.32 23.92
CA GLN A 245 -5.57 46.05 23.67
C GLN A 245 -5.27 45.53 22.24
N SER A 246 -4.62 46.40 21.46
CA SER A 246 -3.40 46.22 20.64
C SER A 246 -3.13 44.97 19.77
N ASN A 247 -2.89 45.25 18.48
CA ASN A 247 -1.78 44.83 17.59
C ASN A 247 -1.47 43.33 17.31
N SER A 248 -1.63 42.94 16.03
CA SER A 248 -0.54 42.60 15.06
C SER A 248 -1.17 42.14 13.74
N GLN A 249 -1.03 42.84 12.61
CA GLN A 249 0.02 42.73 11.58
C GLN A 249 0.17 41.36 10.86
N ASP A 250 -0.05 41.42 9.54
CA ASP A 250 0.51 40.65 8.41
C ASP A 250 0.19 39.15 8.17
N GLN A 251 -0.53 38.90 7.06
CA GLN A 251 -0.21 38.01 5.90
C GLN A 251 -1.53 37.60 5.21
N LEU A 252 -1.87 38.08 4.01
CA LEU A 252 -1.37 37.80 2.65
C LEU A 252 -1.75 36.41 2.08
N LEU A 253 -2.65 36.46 1.09
CA LEU A 253 -2.92 35.55 -0.05
C LEU A 253 -3.88 34.34 0.08
N ASP A 254 -5.00 34.48 -0.67
CA ASP A 254 -5.74 33.53 -1.52
C ASP A 254 -6.16 32.14 -0.98
N ASN A 255 -7.34 31.58 -1.28
CA ASN A 255 -8.61 32.02 -1.82
C ASN A 255 -9.58 30.83 -1.63
N VAL A 256 -10.75 31.10 -1.06
CA VAL A 256 -12.07 30.65 -1.55
C VAL A 256 -12.34 29.14 -1.66
N VAL A 257 -12.90 28.56 -0.60
CA VAL A 257 -14.02 27.60 -0.67
C VAL A 257 -15.06 27.96 0.42
N GLN A 258 -16.20 28.45 -0.06
CA GLN A 258 -17.56 28.39 0.49
C GLN A 258 -17.88 28.83 1.94
N ARG A 259 -19.01 29.57 2.00
CA ARG A 259 -19.89 29.88 3.15
C ARG A 259 -19.46 31.03 4.05
N ASN A 260 -20.04 32.20 3.79
CA ASN A 260 -21.14 32.69 4.62
C ASN A 260 -21.79 33.86 3.90
N GLU A 261 -23.00 33.63 3.39
CA GLU A 261 -23.98 34.69 3.20
C GLU A 261 -24.38 35.16 4.60
N ASP A 262 -24.14 36.44 4.90
CA ASP A 262 -24.91 37.27 5.83
C ASP A 262 -24.20 38.63 5.92
N SER A 263 -24.23 39.37 4.81
CA SER A 263 -23.87 40.78 4.79
C SER A 263 -25.17 41.57 4.63
N ASN A 264 -25.51 42.32 5.68
CA ASN A 264 -26.65 43.23 5.79
C ASN A 264 -26.74 44.15 4.56
N LEU A 265 -27.50 43.69 3.56
CA LEU A 265 -27.96 44.51 2.46
C LEU A 265 -29.21 45.24 2.98
N HIS A 266 -29.10 46.54 3.23
CA HIS A 266 -30.29 47.38 3.38
C HIS A 266 -31.09 47.30 2.08
N SER A 267 -32.09 46.42 2.04
CA SER A 267 -32.99 46.29 0.90
C SER A 267 -33.87 47.51 0.83
N LEU A 268 -33.56 48.42 -0.09
CA LEU A 268 -34.52 49.42 -0.57
C LEU A 268 -35.52 48.70 -1.47
N THR A 269 -36.62 48.23 -0.86
CA THR A 269 -37.74 47.67 -1.62
C THR A 269 -38.61 48.82 -2.12
N CYS A 270 -38.41 49.23 -3.38
CA CYS A 270 -39.31 50.16 -4.05
C CYS A 270 -40.41 49.36 -4.77
N THR A 271 -41.64 49.41 -4.28
CA THR A 271 -42.79 48.83 -4.98
C THR A 271 -43.29 49.83 -6.02
N LEU A 272 -43.16 49.50 -7.30
CA LEU A 272 -43.74 50.28 -8.40
C LEU A 272 -45.17 49.79 -8.65
N SER A 273 -46.18 50.53 -8.18
CA SER A 273 -47.58 50.29 -8.57
C SER A 273 -47.99 51.30 -9.64
N GLY A 274 -48.40 50.80 -10.80
CA GLY A 274 -49.08 51.57 -11.83
C GLY A 274 -50.50 51.04 -12.04
N THR A 275 -51.49 51.92 -12.09
CA THR A 275 -52.86 51.59 -12.48
C THR A 275 -53.05 51.89 -13.96
N LEU A 276 -53.30 50.85 -14.76
CA LEU A 276 -53.65 50.97 -16.16
C LEU A 276 -55.18 51.14 -16.29
N ASN A 277 -55.66 52.30 -16.71
CA ASN A 277 -57.07 52.49 -17.05
C ASN A 277 -57.30 52.03 -18.48
N VAL A 278 -57.88 50.83 -18.64
CA VAL A 278 -58.38 50.32 -19.91
C VAL A 278 -59.87 50.66 -20.02
N PRO A 279 -60.34 51.35 -21.07
CA PRO A 279 -61.77 51.53 -21.29
C PRO A 279 -62.38 50.23 -21.82
N ASP A 280 -63.28 49.64 -21.03
CA ASP A 280 -64.10 48.49 -21.40
C ASP A 280 -65.17 48.89 -22.42
N ALA A 281 -65.01 48.44 -23.67
CA ALA A 281 -66.08 48.36 -24.64
C ALA A 281 -66.15 46.93 -25.20
N LEU A 282 -66.99 46.13 -24.54
CA LEU A 282 -67.91 45.12 -25.08
C LEU A 282 -67.57 44.42 -26.41
N SER A 283 -67.63 43.08 -26.30
CA SER A 283 -68.44 42.17 -27.14
C SER A 283 -67.59 41.21 -27.99
N ARG A 284 -67.43 39.93 -27.61
CA ARG A 284 -68.37 38.78 -27.64
C ARG A 284 -68.09 37.90 -28.87
N ASN A 285 -68.16 36.59 -28.62
CA ASN A 285 -68.04 35.41 -29.50
C ASN A 285 -66.59 34.93 -29.64
N GLY A 286 -66.23 33.68 -29.33
CA GLY A 286 -66.98 32.45 -29.12
C GLY A 286 -66.18 31.32 -29.76
N GLY A 287 -66.08 30.15 -29.12
CA GLY A 287 -65.56 28.94 -29.77
C GLY A 287 -64.67 28.04 -28.91
N THR A 288 -65.30 27.03 -28.33
CA THR A 288 -64.82 25.64 -28.11
C THR A 288 -63.90 25.15 -29.25
N THR A 289 -62.88 24.31 -29.09
CA THR A 289 -62.80 22.97 -28.44
C THR A 289 -61.32 22.49 -28.39
N PRO A 290 -61.01 21.36 -27.72
CA PRO A 290 -59.64 20.92 -27.44
C PRO A 290 -59.05 19.98 -28.51
N PHE A 291 -57.74 20.08 -28.69
CA PHE A 291 -56.78 19.01 -29.00
C PHE A 291 -55.41 19.41 -28.44
#